data_AF-A0AAD9XIX4-F1
#
_entry.id   AF-A0AAD9XIX4-F1
#
_cell.length_a   1.000
_cell.length_b   1.000
_cell.length_c   1.000
_cell.angle_alpha   90.00
_cell.angle_beta   90.00
_cell.angle_gamma   90.00
#
_symmetry.space_group_name_H-M   'P 1'
#
loop_
_entity.id
_entity.type
_entity.pdbx_description
1 polymer ?
#
loop_
_entity_poly.entity_id
_entity_poly.type
_entity_poly.pdbx_seq_one_letter_code
_entity_poly.pdbx_strand_id
1 'polypeptide(L)'
;MELGKTTSNKFNAYDVPQGVDIRGRYCEQFDNKILTKDALQFVADLQREFRNHIKYAMDCRKEAKMRYNQGGLPGFDPATRYIREGDWSCAPVPPAVDDRRVEITGPVERKMVINALNSGANVFMADFEDALSPSWENLMSGQVNLKDAVDGTISFHDKARNRVYKLNDQTAKLFVRPRGWHLHEAHIFIDGEPATGCLVDFGLYFFHNYAAFRQNQGQGFGPFFYLPKMEHSREAKIWNSVFERAEKMAGIEGGSIRATVLIETLPAVFQMDEILYELRDHSVGLNCGRWDYIFSYVKTFQAHPDRLLPDRVQVGMTQHFMKSYSELLIRTCHMRGVHAMGGMAAQIPIKDDPAANEAAMDLVKKDKLREARAGHDGTWAAHPGLIPACMKAFDDNMGNAPNQIQSKKREDAANITEEDLLQRPSGVRTMEGIRLNTRVGIQYLAAWLTGSGSVPLYNLMEDAATAEISRVQNWQWLKYEVELDGDGLGVKVNRELFGRVVDEEMARIEREVGKEKFKKGKYKEACKMFTRQCKAPALDDFLTLDAYNHIVIHHPKRSSRL
;
A
#
# COMPACT_ATOMS: atom_id res chain seq x y z
N MET A 1 28.33 -28.44 52.67
CA MET A 1 28.70 -27.54 51.57
C MET A 1 27.93 -27.96 50.34
N GLU A 2 26.72 -27.45 50.16
CA GLU A 2 25.99 -27.52 48.89
C GLU A 2 26.04 -26.12 48.28
N LEU A 3 26.80 -25.99 47.19
CA LEU A 3 26.84 -24.80 46.37
C LEU A 3 25.53 -24.76 45.56
N GLY A 4 24.59 -23.95 46.03
CA GLY A 4 23.40 -23.58 45.28
C GLY A 4 23.79 -22.93 43.96
N LYS A 5 23.44 -23.59 42.85
CA LYS A 5 23.43 -22.99 41.52
C LYS A 5 22.43 -21.84 41.54
N THR A 6 22.92 -20.61 41.63
CA THR A 6 22.19 -19.41 41.24
C THR A 6 21.84 -19.53 39.76
N THR A 7 20.59 -19.90 39.48
CA THR A 7 19.96 -19.72 38.18
C THR A 7 19.94 -18.22 37.88
N SER A 8 20.78 -17.80 36.94
CA SER A 8 20.74 -16.43 36.41
C SER A 8 19.35 -16.21 35.79
N ASN A 9 18.55 -15.31 36.37
CA ASN A 9 17.42 -14.72 35.68
C ASN A 9 17.98 -13.96 34.47
N LYS A 10 18.09 -14.61 33.30
CA LYS A 10 18.29 -13.92 32.03
C LYS A 10 17.06 -13.04 31.83
N PHE A 11 17.25 -11.72 31.93
CA PHE A 11 16.21 -10.79 31.55
C PHE A 11 15.83 -11.06 30.09
N ASN A 12 14.56 -11.34 29.83
CA ASN A 12 13.99 -11.52 28.49
C ASN A 12 14.22 -10.25 27.66
N ALA A 13 15.23 -10.29 26.79
CA ALA A 13 15.78 -9.12 26.12
C ALA A 13 16.41 -9.54 24.79
N TYR A 14 16.11 -8.78 23.73
CA TYR A 14 16.77 -8.95 22.43
C TYR A 14 18.28 -8.68 22.54
N ASP A 15 19.09 -9.52 21.88
CA ASP A 15 20.52 -9.26 21.62
C ASP A 15 20.64 -8.34 20.40
N VAL A 16 21.03 -7.09 20.66
CA VAL A 16 21.00 -6.01 19.69
C VAL A 16 22.42 -5.50 19.41
N PRO A 17 22.72 -5.05 18.18
CA PRO A 17 24.00 -4.42 17.87
C PRO A 17 24.14 -3.04 18.54
N GLN A 18 25.35 -2.48 18.47
CA GLN A 18 25.62 -1.14 19.03
C GLN A 18 24.72 -0.08 18.39
N GLY A 19 24.17 0.81 19.23
CA GLY A 19 23.31 1.90 18.80
C GLY A 19 21.86 1.49 18.51
N VAL A 20 21.50 0.21 18.64
CA VAL A 20 20.13 -0.28 18.44
C VAL A 20 19.42 -0.50 19.77
N ASP A 21 18.21 0.04 19.89
CA ASP A 21 17.32 -0.16 21.04
C ASP A 21 15.95 -0.66 20.55
N ILE A 22 15.52 -1.82 21.04
CA ILE A 22 14.21 -2.39 20.74
C ILE A 22 13.28 -2.15 21.92
N ARG A 23 12.23 -1.37 21.65
CA ARG A 23 11.15 -1.03 22.59
C ARG A 23 9.88 -1.81 22.32
N GLY A 24 9.88 -2.77 21.40
CA GLY A 24 8.79 -3.70 21.20
C GLY A 24 8.74 -4.76 22.31
N ARG A 25 7.57 -5.36 22.52
CA ARG A 25 7.42 -6.46 23.48
C ARG A 25 8.32 -7.63 23.11
N TYR A 26 9.09 -8.13 24.08
CA TYR A 26 9.91 -9.33 23.88
C TYR A 26 9.05 -10.56 23.59
N CYS A 27 9.46 -11.31 22.57
CA CYS A 27 8.90 -12.61 22.21
C CYS A 27 10.05 -13.51 21.75
N GLU A 28 10.15 -14.70 22.35
CA GLU A 28 11.19 -15.68 22.03
C GLU A 28 11.17 -16.09 20.54
N GLN A 29 9.98 -16.19 19.94
CA GLN A 29 9.87 -16.47 18.51
C GLN A 29 10.45 -15.34 17.67
N PHE A 30 10.23 -14.08 18.04
CA PHE A 30 10.77 -12.94 17.29
C PHE A 30 12.29 -12.86 17.46
N ASP A 31 12.81 -13.07 18.67
CA ASP A 31 14.25 -13.04 18.97
C ASP A 31 15.01 -14.10 18.16
N ASN A 32 14.53 -15.34 18.21
CA ASN A 32 15.20 -16.47 17.57
C ASN A 32 15.05 -16.50 16.04
N LYS A 33 13.94 -15.99 15.49
CA LYS A 33 13.65 -16.11 14.05
C LYS A 33 13.90 -14.83 13.25
N ILE A 34 13.65 -13.65 13.81
CA ILE A 34 13.53 -12.40 13.03
C ILE A 34 14.50 -11.32 13.52
N LEU A 35 14.50 -11.03 14.81
CA LEU A 35 15.27 -9.95 15.42
C LEU A 35 16.65 -10.45 15.87
N THR A 36 17.29 -11.26 15.02
CA THR A 36 18.65 -11.71 15.27
C THR A 36 19.61 -10.53 15.17
N LYS A 37 20.73 -10.60 15.90
CA LYS A 37 21.72 -9.53 15.94
C LYS A 37 22.21 -9.12 14.55
N ASP A 38 22.45 -10.07 13.67
CA ASP A 38 22.94 -9.81 12.31
C ASP A 38 21.86 -9.17 11.42
N ALA A 39 20.60 -9.60 11.54
CA ALA A 39 19.48 -8.99 10.83
C ALA A 39 19.28 -7.53 11.26
N LEU A 40 19.36 -7.28 12.57
CA LEU A 40 19.30 -5.93 13.13
C LEU A 40 20.50 -5.07 12.73
N GLN A 41 21.69 -5.66 12.63
CA GLN A 41 22.87 -4.95 12.16
C GLN A 41 22.70 -4.52 10.71
N PHE A 42 22.17 -5.41 9.85
CA PHE A 42 21.88 -5.07 8.47
C PHE A 42 20.86 -3.92 8.34
N VAL A 43 19.75 -3.98 9.08
CA VAL A 43 18.76 -2.89 9.12
C VAL A 43 19.37 -1.59 9.65
N ALA A 44 20.20 -1.65 10.69
CA ALA A 44 20.90 -0.49 11.23
C ALA A 44 21.85 0.15 10.20
N ASP A 45 22.57 -0.67 9.43
CA ASP A 45 23.47 -0.19 8.39
C ASP A 45 22.70 0.51 7.26
N LEU A 46 21.57 -0.06 6.81
CA LEU A 46 20.69 0.59 5.82
C LEU A 46 20.19 1.94 6.35
N GLN A 47 19.70 2.00 7.58
CA GLN A 47 19.23 3.25 8.18
C GLN A 47 20.37 4.29 8.24
N ARG A 48 21.55 3.92 8.73
CA ARG A 48 22.69 4.84 8.88
C ARG A 48 23.14 5.43 7.56
N GLU A 49 23.13 4.61 6.51
CA GLU A 49 23.55 4.99 5.17
C GLU A 49 22.52 5.89 4.47
N PHE A 50 21.23 5.55 4.57
CA PHE A 50 20.19 6.19 3.74
C PHE A 50 19.35 7.24 4.45
N ARG A 51 19.36 7.35 5.79
CA ARG A 51 18.49 8.29 6.54
C ARG A 51 18.59 9.74 6.07
N ASN A 52 19.78 10.22 5.71
CA ASN A 52 19.97 11.60 5.26
C ASN A 52 19.38 11.82 3.87
N HIS A 53 19.50 10.84 2.97
CA HIS A 53 18.88 10.88 1.65
C HIS A 53 17.35 10.85 1.76
N ILE A 54 16.81 10.01 2.65
CA ILE A 54 15.37 9.92 2.91
C ILE A 54 14.85 11.24 3.48
N LYS A 55 15.52 11.79 4.51
CA LYS A 55 15.16 13.09 5.10
C LYS A 55 15.12 14.19 4.03
N TYR A 56 16.15 14.27 3.20
CA TYR A 56 16.20 15.22 2.10
C TYR A 56 15.03 15.02 1.12
N ALA A 57 14.71 13.79 0.73
CA ALA A 57 13.57 13.51 -0.15
C ALA A 57 12.23 13.94 0.48
N MET A 58 12.03 13.71 1.79
CA MET A 58 10.83 14.14 2.51
C MET A 58 10.75 15.66 2.62
N ASP A 59 11.86 16.36 2.78
CA ASP A 59 11.88 17.83 2.78
C ASP A 59 11.55 18.40 1.40
N CYS A 60 12.02 17.77 0.32
CA CYS A 60 11.63 18.16 -1.04
C CYS A 60 10.14 17.94 -1.35
N ARG A 61 9.48 16.93 -0.74
CA ARG A 61 8.01 16.80 -0.81
C ARG A 61 7.32 18.01 -0.20
N LYS A 62 7.78 18.48 0.98
CA LYS A 62 7.23 19.67 1.64
C LYS A 62 7.41 20.92 0.79
N GLU A 63 8.58 21.09 0.18
CA GLU A 63 8.85 22.20 -0.73
C GLU A 63 7.93 22.18 -1.96
N ALA A 64 7.78 21.02 -2.61
CA ALA A 64 6.84 20.85 -3.72
C ALA A 64 5.41 21.18 -3.29
N LYS A 65 4.98 20.69 -2.11
CA LYS A 65 3.68 21.00 -1.54
C LYS A 65 3.46 22.49 -1.32
N MET A 66 4.46 23.20 -0.80
CA MET A 66 4.42 24.66 -0.63
C MET A 66 4.24 25.37 -1.98
N ARG A 67 4.99 24.96 -3.01
CA ARG A 67 4.82 25.51 -4.38
C ARG A 67 3.42 25.27 -4.91
N TYR A 68 2.89 24.05 -4.74
CA TYR A 68 1.52 23.74 -5.18
C TYR A 68 0.49 24.58 -4.43
N ASN A 69 0.66 24.79 -3.12
CA ASN A 69 -0.24 25.64 -2.35
C ASN A 69 -0.18 27.13 -2.77
N GLN A 70 0.90 27.57 -3.42
CA GLN A 70 1.08 28.93 -3.95
C GLN A 70 0.63 29.08 -5.41
N GLY A 71 -0.05 28.09 -5.97
CA GLY A 71 -0.58 28.12 -7.35
C GLY A 71 0.27 27.38 -8.38
N GLY A 72 1.43 26.83 -8.00
CA GLY A 72 2.19 25.93 -8.86
C GLY A 72 1.41 24.65 -9.17
N LEU A 73 1.69 24.03 -10.32
CA LEU A 73 1.14 22.73 -10.72
C LEU A 73 2.28 21.71 -10.87
N PRO A 74 2.05 20.41 -10.57
CA PRO A 74 2.98 19.37 -10.98
C PRO A 74 2.97 19.23 -12.51
N GLY A 75 4.10 18.83 -13.09
CA GLY A 75 4.30 18.72 -14.53
C GLY A 75 5.58 17.95 -14.87
N PHE A 76 5.80 17.68 -16.15
CA PHE A 76 6.99 17.01 -16.65
C PHE A 76 8.19 17.95 -16.55
N ASP A 77 9.28 17.49 -15.91
CA ASP A 77 10.48 18.31 -15.77
C ASP A 77 11.21 18.43 -17.13
N PRO A 78 11.43 19.65 -17.66
CA PRO A 78 12.21 19.84 -18.89
C PRO A 78 13.67 19.37 -18.75
N ALA A 79 14.23 19.39 -17.54
CA ALA A 79 15.62 18.99 -17.30
C ALA A 79 15.85 17.48 -17.52
N THR A 80 14.81 16.64 -17.35
CA THR A 80 14.88 15.19 -17.54
C THR A 80 14.32 14.72 -18.87
N ARG A 81 14.04 15.65 -19.80
CA ARG A 81 13.51 15.33 -21.14
C ARG A 81 14.35 14.27 -21.87
N TYR A 82 15.67 14.31 -21.71
CA TYR A 82 16.58 13.34 -22.33
C TYR A 82 16.35 11.89 -21.86
N ILE A 83 15.78 11.68 -20.67
CA ILE A 83 15.38 10.37 -20.18
C ILE A 83 14.14 9.91 -20.95
N ARG A 84 13.11 10.76 -21.04
CA ARG A 84 11.84 10.42 -21.70
C ARG A 84 12.00 10.15 -23.19
N GLU A 85 12.82 10.95 -23.87
CA GLU A 85 13.08 10.82 -25.32
C GLU A 85 14.24 9.89 -25.66
N GLY A 86 14.99 9.41 -24.66
CA GLY A 86 16.13 8.54 -24.85
C GLY A 86 15.74 7.10 -25.21
N ASP A 87 16.60 6.43 -25.98
CA ASP A 87 16.48 5.01 -26.33
C ASP A 87 17.11 4.14 -25.23
N TRP A 88 16.27 3.67 -24.31
CA TRP A 88 16.66 2.78 -23.22
C TRP A 88 15.46 1.93 -22.77
N SER A 89 15.76 0.78 -22.16
CA SER A 89 14.78 -0.11 -21.55
C SER A 89 15.25 -0.52 -20.14
N CYS A 90 14.31 -0.97 -19.31
CA CYS A 90 14.67 -1.68 -18.08
C CYS A 90 15.31 -3.03 -18.42
N ALA A 91 15.92 -3.64 -17.41
CA ALA A 91 16.36 -5.02 -17.47
C ALA A 91 15.18 -5.96 -17.78
N PRO A 92 15.41 -7.09 -18.49
CA PRO A 92 14.35 -8.00 -18.86
C PRO A 92 13.56 -8.54 -17.67
N VAL A 93 12.25 -8.67 -17.85
CA VAL A 93 11.36 -9.30 -16.89
C VAL A 93 11.82 -10.75 -16.62
N PRO A 94 11.96 -11.17 -15.34
CA PRO A 94 12.31 -12.55 -15.03
C PRO A 94 11.23 -13.54 -15.48
N PRO A 95 11.60 -14.71 -16.05
CA PRO A 95 10.63 -15.72 -16.49
C PRO A 95 9.62 -16.15 -15.41
N ALA A 96 10.04 -16.12 -14.14
CA ALA A 96 9.21 -16.49 -13.00
C ALA A 96 7.97 -15.59 -12.80
N VAL A 97 8.00 -14.37 -13.34
CA VAL A 97 6.95 -13.36 -13.22
C VAL A 97 6.61 -12.74 -14.58
N ASP A 98 6.87 -13.47 -15.67
CA ASP A 98 6.51 -13.04 -17.01
C ASP A 98 4.99 -12.93 -17.17
N ASP A 99 4.26 -13.87 -16.55
CA ASP A 99 2.80 -13.90 -16.47
C ASP A 99 2.30 -13.43 -15.10
N ARG A 100 1.68 -12.25 -15.08
CA ARG A 100 1.14 -11.59 -13.88
C ARG A 100 -0.33 -11.21 -14.04
N ARG A 101 -1.08 -11.91 -14.91
CA ARG A 101 -2.46 -11.54 -15.29
C ARG A 101 -3.39 -11.26 -14.11
N VAL A 102 -3.28 -12.01 -13.01
CA VAL A 102 -4.01 -11.72 -11.77
C VAL A 102 -3.09 -11.78 -10.56
N GLU A 103 -3.11 -10.73 -9.76
CA GLU A 103 -2.47 -10.70 -8.45
C GLU A 103 -3.50 -10.51 -7.34
N ILE A 104 -3.35 -11.26 -6.24
CA ILE A 104 -4.14 -11.06 -5.03
C ILE A 104 -3.33 -10.21 -4.04
N THR A 105 -3.98 -9.28 -3.35
CA THR A 105 -3.36 -8.48 -2.29
C THR A 105 -3.93 -8.86 -0.93
N GLY A 106 -3.14 -8.84 0.12
CA GLY A 106 -3.67 -9.10 1.46
C GLY A 106 -2.65 -8.96 2.59
N PRO A 107 -3.14 -8.96 3.84
CA PRO A 107 -2.30 -8.78 5.01
C PRO A 107 -1.38 -9.97 5.23
N VAL A 108 -0.31 -9.73 5.99
CA VAL A 108 0.68 -10.72 6.42
C VAL A 108 0.21 -11.61 7.59
N GLU A 109 -1.10 -11.70 7.83
CA GLU A 109 -1.67 -12.64 8.82
C GLU A 109 -1.53 -14.08 8.32
N ARG A 110 -1.18 -15.00 9.23
CA ARG A 110 -0.73 -16.35 8.89
C ARG A 110 -1.73 -17.14 8.05
N LYS A 111 -3.01 -17.14 8.42
CA LYS A 111 -4.05 -17.84 7.64
C LYS A 111 -4.29 -17.15 6.30
N MET A 112 -4.29 -15.82 6.27
CA MET A 112 -4.47 -15.04 5.04
C MET A 112 -3.34 -15.27 4.04
N VAL A 113 -2.07 -15.31 4.49
CA VAL A 113 -0.91 -15.64 3.65
C VAL A 113 -1.10 -17.00 2.96
N ILE A 114 -1.49 -18.04 3.71
CA ILE A 114 -1.73 -19.38 3.15
C ILE A 114 -2.86 -19.33 2.10
N ASN A 115 -3.99 -18.68 2.42
CA ASN A 115 -5.12 -18.61 1.51
C ASN A 115 -4.78 -17.83 0.23
N ALA A 116 -4.00 -16.76 0.33
CA ALA A 116 -3.63 -15.93 -0.81
C ALA A 116 -2.63 -16.65 -1.73
N LEU A 117 -1.64 -17.35 -1.17
CA LEU A 117 -0.71 -18.18 -1.92
C LEU A 117 -1.42 -19.35 -2.64
N ASN A 118 -2.46 -19.92 -2.03
CA ASN A 118 -3.26 -21.01 -2.60
C ASN A 118 -4.44 -20.54 -3.46
N SER A 119 -4.53 -19.24 -3.76
CA SER A 119 -5.75 -18.64 -4.32
C SER A 119 -5.97 -18.93 -5.81
N GLY A 120 -4.92 -19.35 -6.52
CA GLY A 120 -4.90 -19.51 -7.97
C GLY A 120 -4.51 -18.22 -8.73
N ALA A 121 -4.18 -17.13 -8.02
CA ALA A 121 -3.53 -15.97 -8.62
C ALA A 121 -2.09 -16.29 -9.06
N ASN A 122 -1.56 -15.52 -10.01
CA ASN A 122 -0.16 -15.60 -10.42
C ASN A 122 0.77 -15.09 -9.32
N VAL A 123 0.37 -14.02 -8.65
CA VAL A 123 1.14 -13.32 -7.63
C VAL A 123 0.27 -13.08 -6.39
N PHE A 124 0.88 -13.19 -5.21
CA PHE A 124 0.35 -12.68 -3.96
C PHE A 124 1.24 -11.53 -3.47
N MET A 125 0.67 -10.32 -3.39
CA MET A 125 1.30 -9.20 -2.70
C MET A 125 0.96 -9.25 -1.20
N ALA A 126 1.93 -9.69 -0.41
CA ALA A 126 1.90 -9.67 1.04
C ALA A 126 2.19 -8.27 1.56
N ASP A 127 1.25 -7.73 2.33
CA ASP A 127 1.20 -6.30 2.61
C ASP A 127 1.54 -5.94 4.06
N PHE A 128 2.59 -5.14 4.23
CA PHE A 128 2.94 -4.47 5.48
C PHE A 128 2.44 -3.02 5.55
N GLU A 129 1.78 -2.54 4.49
CA GLU A 129 1.37 -1.16 4.32
C GLU A 129 -0.14 -0.98 4.56
N ASP A 130 -0.93 -0.52 3.59
CA ASP A 130 -2.30 -0.05 3.81
C ASP A 130 -3.30 -1.13 4.28
N ALA A 131 -3.08 -2.40 3.96
CA ALA A 131 -3.90 -3.50 4.44
C ALA A 131 -3.48 -4.00 5.84
N LEU A 132 -2.48 -3.37 6.47
CA LEU A 132 -1.98 -3.72 7.79
C LEU A 132 -2.16 -2.58 8.80
N SER A 133 -2.59 -2.93 10.01
CA SER A 133 -2.35 -2.07 11.17
C SER A 133 -0.96 -2.40 11.72
N PRO A 134 0.03 -1.48 11.66
CA PRO A 134 1.44 -1.78 11.87
C PRO A 134 1.80 -1.86 13.37
N SER A 135 1.01 -2.57 14.17
CA SER A 135 1.41 -2.91 15.55
C SER A 135 2.70 -3.74 15.54
N TRP A 136 3.47 -3.66 16.63
CA TRP A 136 4.69 -4.44 16.78
C TRP A 136 4.44 -5.94 16.53
N GLU A 137 3.37 -6.48 17.10
CA GLU A 137 2.96 -7.87 16.93
C GLU A 137 2.66 -8.20 15.47
N ASN A 138 1.92 -7.36 14.76
CA ASN A 138 1.54 -7.61 13.37
C ASN A 138 2.75 -7.60 12.44
N LEU A 139 3.64 -6.62 12.62
CA LEU A 139 4.87 -6.49 11.81
C LEU A 139 5.79 -7.69 12.03
N MET A 140 6.12 -8.00 13.29
CA MET A 140 7.06 -9.09 13.59
C MET A 140 6.47 -10.47 13.27
N SER A 141 5.18 -10.69 13.57
CA SER A 141 4.51 -11.94 13.19
C SER A 141 4.40 -12.08 11.67
N GLY A 142 4.20 -10.97 10.96
CA GLY A 142 4.21 -10.93 9.50
C GLY A 142 5.54 -11.43 8.93
N GLN A 143 6.67 -10.92 9.46
CA GLN A 143 8.00 -11.39 9.07
C GLN A 143 8.20 -12.88 9.35
N VAL A 144 7.75 -13.39 10.52
CA VAL A 144 7.75 -14.83 10.81
C VAL A 144 6.93 -15.62 9.79
N ASN A 145 5.73 -15.13 9.45
CA ASN A 145 4.84 -15.80 8.52
C ASN A 145 5.45 -15.87 7.11
N LEU A 146 6.05 -14.78 6.63
CA LEU A 146 6.67 -14.76 5.30
C LEU A 146 7.92 -15.63 5.25
N LYS A 147 8.74 -15.64 6.31
CA LYS A 147 9.86 -16.58 6.42
C LYS A 147 9.38 -18.03 6.33
N ASP A 148 8.39 -18.41 7.15
CA ASP A 148 7.85 -19.77 7.15
C ASP A 148 7.20 -20.11 5.78
N ALA A 149 6.64 -19.12 5.07
CA ALA A 149 6.05 -19.33 3.74
C ALA A 149 7.12 -19.57 2.66
N VAL A 150 8.20 -18.80 2.65
CA VAL A 150 9.36 -19.02 1.76
C VAL A 150 10.02 -20.36 2.04
N ASP A 151 10.11 -20.76 3.32
CA ASP A 151 10.63 -22.07 3.72
C ASP A 151 9.67 -23.24 3.37
N GLY A 152 8.43 -22.96 2.92
CA GLY A 152 7.41 -23.98 2.65
C GLY A 152 6.82 -24.64 3.90
N THR A 153 7.07 -24.10 5.09
CA THR A 153 6.69 -24.70 6.39
C THR A 153 5.48 -24.03 7.05
N ILE A 154 4.99 -22.93 6.49
CA ILE A 154 3.83 -22.20 7.04
C ILE A 154 2.60 -23.11 7.14
N SER A 155 1.98 -23.10 8.31
CA SER A 155 0.73 -23.83 8.57
C SER A 155 -0.10 -23.13 9.65
N PHE A 156 -1.41 -23.30 9.58
CA PHE A 156 -2.36 -22.72 10.53
C PHE A 156 -3.44 -23.73 10.92
N HIS A 157 -3.68 -23.93 12.22
CA HIS A 157 -4.76 -24.76 12.73
C HIS A 157 -5.90 -23.88 13.23
N ASP A 158 -6.99 -23.83 12.47
CA ASP A 158 -8.25 -23.22 12.88
C ASP A 158 -8.93 -24.16 13.90
N LYS A 159 -8.67 -23.93 15.19
CA LYS A 159 -9.22 -24.75 16.28
C LYS A 159 -10.74 -24.76 16.31
N ALA A 160 -11.37 -23.63 15.95
CA ALA A 160 -12.83 -23.51 15.96
C ALA A 160 -13.51 -24.39 14.91
N ARG A 161 -12.88 -24.53 13.73
CA ARG A 161 -13.37 -25.40 12.65
C ARG A 161 -12.68 -26.77 12.60
N ASN A 162 -11.73 -27.01 13.50
CA ASN A 162 -10.80 -28.15 13.47
C ASN A 162 -10.18 -28.41 12.09
N ARG A 163 -9.70 -27.35 11.42
CA ARG A 163 -9.12 -27.44 10.06
C ARG A 163 -7.67 -26.95 10.03
N VAL A 164 -6.80 -27.72 9.40
CA VAL A 164 -5.40 -27.33 9.16
C VAL A 164 -5.26 -26.78 7.75
N TYR A 165 -4.59 -25.65 7.64
CA TYR A 165 -4.25 -24.97 6.40
C TYR A 165 -2.73 -25.08 6.17
N LYS A 166 -2.33 -25.44 4.96
CA LYS A 166 -0.94 -25.56 4.48
C LYS A 166 -0.87 -25.08 3.03
N LEU A 167 0.33 -24.83 2.54
CA LEU A 167 0.54 -24.50 1.13
C LEU A 167 0.22 -25.71 0.23
N ASN A 168 -0.30 -25.41 -0.96
CA ASN A 168 -0.40 -26.37 -2.06
C ASN A 168 0.98 -26.58 -2.71
N ASP A 169 1.10 -27.58 -3.57
CA ASP A 169 2.34 -27.84 -4.33
C ASP A 169 2.68 -26.69 -5.30
N GLN A 170 1.65 -26.06 -5.86
CA GLN A 170 1.75 -24.87 -6.70
C GLN A 170 1.09 -23.69 -5.99
N THR A 171 1.85 -22.61 -5.85
CA THR A 171 1.42 -21.38 -5.17
C THR A 171 1.73 -20.16 -6.03
N ALA A 172 1.01 -19.08 -5.76
CA ALA A 172 1.29 -17.77 -6.32
C ALA A 172 2.72 -17.31 -5.96
N LYS A 173 3.35 -16.51 -6.82
CA LYS A 173 4.63 -15.88 -6.52
C LYS A 173 4.46 -14.82 -5.43
N LEU A 174 5.33 -14.83 -4.43
CA LEU A 174 5.26 -13.89 -3.31
C LEU A 174 5.95 -12.57 -3.67
N PHE A 175 5.20 -11.48 -3.59
CA PHE A 175 5.70 -10.10 -3.60
C PHE A 175 5.47 -9.49 -2.23
N VAL A 176 6.37 -8.63 -1.77
CA VAL A 176 6.23 -7.93 -0.48
C VAL A 176 6.07 -6.44 -0.69
N ARG A 177 5.01 -5.86 -0.11
CA ARG A 177 4.83 -4.41 -0.06
C ARG A 177 5.27 -3.89 1.32
N PRO A 178 6.48 -3.33 1.47
CA PRO A 178 6.88 -2.61 2.68
C PRO A 178 6.05 -1.34 2.87
N ARG A 179 6.08 -0.78 4.08
CA ARG A 179 5.54 0.55 4.37
C ARG A 179 6.14 1.63 3.43
N GLY A 180 5.45 2.75 3.25
CA GLY A 180 6.00 3.90 2.51
C GLY A 180 7.07 4.69 3.30
N TRP A 181 7.83 5.53 2.60
CA TRP A 181 8.95 6.33 3.18
C TRP A 181 8.57 7.22 4.37
N HIS A 182 7.31 7.61 4.47
CA HIS A 182 6.80 8.51 5.51
C HIS A 182 6.52 7.83 6.85
N LEU A 183 6.48 6.49 6.88
CA LEU A 183 6.18 5.73 8.09
C LEU A 183 7.47 5.35 8.84
N HIS A 184 7.47 5.58 10.14
CA HIS A 184 8.52 5.13 11.04
C HIS A 184 8.18 3.78 11.67
N GLU A 185 9.20 3.04 12.08
CA GLU A 185 9.08 1.94 13.02
C GLU A 185 9.37 2.46 14.44
N ALA A 186 8.32 2.72 15.21
CA ALA A 186 8.46 3.34 16.54
C ALA A 186 9.07 2.41 17.59
N HIS A 187 9.20 1.11 17.33
CA HIS A 187 9.72 0.15 18.31
C HIS A 187 11.19 -0.18 18.10
N ILE A 188 11.82 0.26 17.01
CA ILE A 188 13.25 0.06 16.75
C ILE A 188 13.90 1.43 16.62
N PHE A 189 14.77 1.75 17.57
CA PHE A 189 15.57 2.97 17.55
C PHE A 189 16.98 2.62 17.08
N ILE A 190 17.52 3.44 16.18
CA ILE A 190 18.88 3.33 15.66
C ILE A 190 19.55 4.69 15.90
N ASP A 191 20.58 4.68 16.73
CA ASP A 191 21.35 5.86 17.14
C ASP A 191 20.44 6.97 17.72
N GLY A 192 19.41 6.57 18.49
CA GLY A 192 18.49 7.47 19.19
C GLY A 192 17.25 7.92 18.40
N GLU A 193 17.13 7.55 17.12
CA GLU A 193 16.00 7.91 16.25
C GLU A 193 15.17 6.67 15.87
N PRO A 194 13.83 6.77 15.76
CA PRO A 194 13.02 5.70 15.19
C PRO A 194 13.50 5.30 13.79
N ALA A 195 13.59 4.01 13.53
CA ALA A 195 13.98 3.49 12.22
C ALA A 195 12.94 3.85 11.14
N THR A 196 13.38 3.95 9.89
CA THR A 196 12.46 4.10 8.75
C THR A 196 11.73 2.78 8.54
N GLY A 197 10.39 2.81 8.56
CA GLY A 197 9.56 1.59 8.57
C GLY A 197 9.81 0.68 7.38
N CYS A 198 9.92 1.26 6.18
CA CYS A 198 10.18 0.49 4.96
C CYS A 198 11.54 -0.22 4.96
N LEU A 199 12.57 0.36 5.60
CA LEU A 199 13.90 -0.26 5.72
C LEU A 199 13.89 -1.43 6.69
N VAL A 200 13.04 -1.37 7.73
CA VAL A 200 12.79 -2.51 8.62
C VAL A 200 12.05 -3.61 7.87
N ASP A 201 10.97 -3.28 7.17
CA ASP A 201 10.13 -4.26 6.47
C ASP A 201 10.90 -4.98 5.36
N PHE A 202 11.55 -4.20 4.49
CA PHE A 202 12.43 -4.70 3.43
C PHE A 202 13.61 -5.45 4.03
N GLY A 203 14.32 -4.84 4.98
CA GLY A 203 15.59 -5.36 5.50
C GLY A 203 15.41 -6.70 6.19
N LEU A 204 14.39 -6.85 7.04
CA LEU A 204 14.10 -8.12 7.70
C LEU A 204 13.63 -9.19 6.71
N TYR A 205 12.72 -8.86 5.79
CA TYR A 205 12.25 -9.83 4.80
C TYR A 205 13.39 -10.30 3.90
N PHE A 206 14.18 -9.37 3.34
CA PHE A 206 15.31 -9.71 2.49
C PHE A 206 16.35 -10.55 3.26
N PHE A 207 16.76 -10.10 4.45
CA PHE A 207 17.81 -10.76 5.24
C PHE A 207 17.46 -12.22 5.56
N HIS A 208 16.21 -12.51 5.92
CA HIS A 208 15.83 -13.88 6.29
C HIS A 208 15.59 -14.81 5.10
N ASN A 209 15.45 -14.27 3.89
CA ASN A 209 15.02 -15.03 2.72
C ASN A 209 16.04 -15.01 1.56
N TYR A 210 17.08 -14.16 1.59
CA TYR A 210 18.07 -14.07 0.50
C TYR A 210 18.77 -15.38 0.17
N ALA A 211 18.97 -16.26 1.16
CA ALA A 211 19.62 -17.56 0.92
C ALA A 211 18.79 -18.45 -0.02
N ALA A 212 17.46 -18.45 0.13
CA ALA A 212 16.56 -19.19 -0.76
C ALA A 212 16.59 -18.61 -2.18
N PHE A 213 16.64 -17.27 -2.31
CA PHE A 213 16.73 -16.60 -3.61
C PHE A 213 18.09 -16.82 -4.30
N ARG A 214 19.18 -16.86 -3.52
CA ARG A 214 20.55 -17.08 -4.02
C ARG A 214 20.75 -18.46 -4.64
N GLN A 215 20.05 -19.49 -4.17
CA GLN A 215 20.20 -20.86 -4.69
C GLN A 215 19.93 -20.97 -6.19
N ASN A 216 19.05 -20.13 -6.74
CA ASN A 216 18.68 -20.14 -8.16
C ASN A 216 19.11 -18.87 -8.92
N GLN A 217 19.96 -18.02 -8.33
CA GLN A 217 20.41 -16.74 -8.92
C GLN A 217 19.26 -15.91 -9.55
N GLY A 218 18.09 -15.88 -8.91
CA GLY A 218 16.93 -15.17 -9.46
C GLY A 218 16.18 -15.86 -10.62
N GLN A 219 16.70 -16.93 -11.22
CA GLN A 219 16.10 -17.59 -12.40
C GLN A 219 14.78 -18.33 -12.12
N GLY A 220 14.30 -18.34 -10.88
CA GLY A 220 12.98 -18.88 -10.50
C GLY A 220 12.24 -18.09 -9.41
N PHE A 221 12.98 -17.27 -8.66
CA PHE A 221 12.51 -16.38 -7.59
C PHE A 221 13.59 -15.30 -7.35
N GLY A 222 13.28 -14.03 -7.62
CA GLY A 222 13.98 -12.91 -6.99
C GLY A 222 13.18 -12.49 -5.75
N PRO A 223 13.77 -11.84 -4.73
CA PRO A 223 12.95 -11.13 -3.77
C PRO A 223 12.19 -10.04 -4.53
N PHE A 224 10.87 -10.20 -4.61
CA PHE A 224 9.98 -9.32 -5.35
C PHE A 224 9.30 -8.33 -4.41
N PHE A 225 9.26 -7.06 -4.81
CA PHE A 225 8.69 -5.99 -4.00
C PHE A 225 7.64 -5.17 -4.74
N TYR A 226 6.73 -4.59 -3.97
CA TYR A 226 5.85 -3.51 -4.39
C TYR A 226 6.21 -2.24 -3.62
N LEU A 227 6.47 -1.13 -4.32
CA LEU A 227 6.94 0.11 -3.69
C LEU A 227 5.83 1.17 -3.70
N PRO A 228 5.26 1.51 -2.52
CA PRO A 228 4.09 2.39 -2.44
C PRO A 228 4.44 3.86 -2.32
N LYS A 229 3.47 4.70 -2.70
CA LYS A 229 3.33 6.13 -2.33
C LYS A 229 4.57 6.99 -2.57
N MET A 230 5.39 6.67 -3.57
CA MET A 230 6.47 7.56 -4.02
C MET A 230 5.88 8.78 -4.72
N GLU A 231 6.50 9.94 -4.53
CA GLU A 231 6.08 11.19 -5.21
C GLU A 231 7.08 11.65 -6.28
N HIS A 232 8.35 11.24 -6.17
CA HIS A 232 9.41 11.72 -7.04
C HIS A 232 10.42 10.62 -7.38
N SER A 233 11.03 10.67 -8.58
CA SER A 233 12.02 9.69 -9.05
C SER A 233 13.25 9.59 -8.14
N ARG A 234 13.61 10.65 -7.43
CA ARG A 234 14.69 10.62 -6.42
C ARG A 234 14.45 9.59 -5.31
N GLU A 235 13.20 9.25 -5.03
CA GLU A 235 12.86 8.22 -4.04
C GLU A 235 13.06 6.82 -4.61
N ALA A 236 12.81 6.65 -5.91
CA ALA A 236 13.15 5.43 -6.64
C ALA A 236 14.67 5.21 -6.66
N LYS A 237 15.46 6.28 -6.80
CA LYS A 237 16.92 6.24 -6.67
C LYS A 237 17.41 5.77 -5.30
N ILE A 238 16.74 6.19 -4.22
CA ILE A 238 17.05 5.70 -2.87
C ILE A 238 16.77 4.20 -2.78
N TRP A 239 15.63 3.73 -3.30
CA TRP A 239 15.34 2.30 -3.38
C TRP A 239 16.39 1.53 -4.18
N ASN A 240 16.81 2.02 -5.35
CA ASN A 240 17.88 1.42 -6.14
C ASN A 240 19.15 1.24 -5.30
N SER A 241 19.56 2.29 -4.57
CA SER A 241 20.75 2.25 -3.72
C SER A 241 20.61 1.25 -2.55
N VAL A 242 19.41 1.15 -1.96
CA VAL A 242 19.09 0.15 -0.94
C VAL A 242 19.18 -1.27 -1.50
N PHE A 243 18.68 -1.49 -2.72
CA PHE A 243 18.75 -2.78 -3.40
C PHE A 243 20.19 -3.18 -3.73
N GLU A 244 20.98 -2.28 -4.31
CA GLU A 244 22.40 -2.53 -4.60
C GLU A 244 23.19 -2.88 -3.32
N ARG A 245 22.92 -2.19 -2.21
CA ARG A 245 23.53 -2.49 -0.91
C ARG A 245 23.13 -3.89 -0.41
N ALA A 246 21.87 -4.25 -0.55
CA ALA A 246 21.35 -5.55 -0.14
C ALA A 246 21.91 -6.69 -1.01
N GLU A 247 21.97 -6.52 -2.33
CA GLU A 247 22.54 -7.48 -3.27
C GLU A 247 24.01 -7.73 -3.00
N LYS A 248 24.78 -6.65 -2.76
CA LYS A 248 26.18 -6.73 -2.36
C LYS A 248 26.38 -7.48 -1.05
N MET A 249 25.54 -7.24 -0.04
CA MET A 249 25.59 -7.95 1.23
C MET A 249 25.31 -9.44 1.06
N ALA A 250 24.29 -9.78 0.26
CA ALA A 250 23.90 -11.17 0.01
C ALA A 250 24.86 -11.92 -0.94
N GLY A 251 25.71 -11.20 -1.67
CA GLY A 251 26.59 -11.76 -2.70
C GLY A 251 25.80 -12.37 -3.85
N ILE A 252 24.75 -11.67 -4.29
CA ILE A 252 23.92 -12.01 -5.45
C ILE A 252 24.16 -11.01 -6.59
N GLU A 253 23.82 -11.39 -7.82
CA GLU A 253 24.02 -10.54 -9.00
C GLU A 253 23.18 -9.26 -8.92
N GLY A 254 23.71 -8.14 -9.45
CA GLY A 254 22.96 -6.89 -9.53
C GLY A 254 21.69 -7.04 -10.37
N GLY A 255 20.57 -6.50 -9.90
CA GLY A 255 19.26 -6.70 -10.53
C GLY A 255 18.59 -8.03 -10.18
N SER A 256 19.04 -8.73 -9.14
CA SER A 256 18.36 -9.90 -8.58
C SER A 256 17.09 -9.51 -7.82
N ILE A 257 17.13 -8.37 -7.12
CA ILE A 257 15.95 -7.77 -6.49
C ILE A 257 15.08 -7.17 -7.58
N ARG A 258 13.77 -7.41 -7.51
CA ARG A 258 12.83 -6.94 -8.53
C ARG A 258 11.65 -6.21 -7.90
N ALA A 259 11.25 -5.07 -8.45
CA ALA A 259 10.24 -4.21 -7.85
C ALA A 259 9.21 -3.70 -8.87
N THR A 260 7.94 -3.68 -8.45
CA THR A 260 6.88 -2.93 -9.14
C THR A 260 6.56 -1.67 -8.34
N VAL A 261 6.49 -0.51 -9.00
CA VAL A 261 6.17 0.75 -8.32
C VAL A 261 4.70 1.10 -8.49
N LEU A 262 4.01 1.45 -7.40
CA LEU A 262 2.65 1.99 -7.49
C LEU A 262 2.73 3.46 -7.87
N ILE A 263 2.21 3.84 -9.05
CA ILE A 263 2.06 5.24 -9.44
C ILE A 263 0.77 5.77 -8.86
N GLU A 264 0.69 5.83 -7.55
CA GLU A 264 -0.53 6.14 -6.81
C GLU A 264 -0.48 7.53 -6.16
N THR A 265 0.42 8.39 -6.64
CA THR A 265 0.47 9.79 -6.27
C THR A 265 0.41 10.68 -7.51
N LEU A 266 -0.25 11.83 -7.39
CA LEU A 266 -0.36 12.76 -8.50
C LEU A 266 1.02 13.28 -8.96
N PRO A 267 1.99 13.60 -8.09
CA PRO A 267 3.33 14.00 -8.56
C PRO A 267 4.08 12.90 -9.33
N ALA A 268 3.86 11.62 -9.01
CA ALA A 268 4.58 10.52 -9.64
C ALA A 268 4.15 10.24 -11.09
N VAL A 269 2.92 10.60 -11.49
CA VAL A 269 2.46 10.38 -12.88
C VAL A 269 3.30 11.18 -13.90
N PHE A 270 3.86 12.31 -13.48
CA PHE A 270 4.74 13.15 -14.30
C PHE A 270 6.20 12.69 -14.33
N GLN A 271 6.52 11.62 -13.61
CA GLN A 271 7.88 11.13 -13.41
C GLN A 271 7.99 9.61 -13.64
N MET A 272 7.03 9.00 -14.33
CA MET A 272 7.00 7.55 -14.53
C MET A 272 8.25 7.03 -15.25
N ASP A 273 8.71 7.74 -16.28
CA ASP A 273 9.92 7.39 -17.02
C ASP A 273 11.17 7.52 -16.15
N GLU A 274 11.27 8.61 -15.38
CA GLU A 274 12.39 8.86 -14.47
C GLU A 274 12.41 7.85 -13.31
N ILE A 275 11.25 7.46 -12.77
CA ILE A 275 11.13 6.40 -11.77
C ILE A 275 11.63 5.07 -12.34
N LEU A 276 11.21 4.71 -13.56
CA LEU A 276 11.69 3.51 -14.24
C LEU A 276 13.19 3.59 -14.54
N TYR A 277 13.70 4.76 -14.93
CA TYR A 277 15.11 4.97 -15.23
C TYR A 277 16.02 4.78 -14.01
N GLU A 278 15.62 5.34 -12.87
CA GLU A 278 16.35 5.23 -11.60
C GLU A 278 16.32 3.79 -11.04
N LEU A 279 15.30 2.99 -11.40
CA LEU A 279 15.15 1.58 -11.01
C LEU A 279 15.39 0.61 -12.17
N ARG A 280 15.99 1.03 -13.29
CA ARG A 280 15.98 0.26 -14.56
C ARG A 280 16.53 -1.16 -14.42
N ASP A 281 17.47 -1.39 -13.52
CA ASP A 281 18.09 -2.70 -13.30
C ASP A 281 17.23 -3.61 -12.40
N HIS A 282 16.34 -3.04 -11.57
CA HIS A 282 15.47 -3.75 -10.62
C HIS A 282 13.97 -3.65 -10.96
N SER A 283 13.57 -2.85 -11.94
CA SER A 283 12.14 -2.64 -12.25
C SER A 283 11.54 -3.84 -12.98
N VAL A 284 10.31 -4.19 -12.59
CA VAL A 284 9.43 -5.12 -13.32
C VAL A 284 8.06 -4.51 -13.58
N GLY A 285 7.94 -3.18 -13.48
CA GLY A 285 6.76 -2.48 -13.93
C GLY A 285 6.23 -1.40 -13.00
N LEU A 286 5.10 -0.83 -13.40
CA LEU A 286 4.33 0.14 -12.64
C LEU A 286 2.89 -0.37 -12.44
N ASN A 287 2.20 0.16 -11.42
CA ASN A 287 0.81 -0.18 -11.12
C ASN A 287 -0.10 1.05 -11.08
N CYS A 288 -1.32 0.87 -11.61
CA CYS A 288 -2.40 1.83 -11.49
C CYS A 288 -3.18 1.71 -10.17
N GLY A 289 -3.25 2.80 -9.39
CA GLY A 289 -4.09 2.92 -8.19
C GLY A 289 -5.29 3.84 -8.39
N ARG A 290 -6.38 3.62 -7.65
CA ARG A 290 -7.55 4.52 -7.63
C ARG A 290 -7.56 5.40 -6.39
N TRP A 291 -7.73 4.80 -5.20
CA TRP A 291 -7.99 5.54 -3.97
C TRP A 291 -6.82 6.42 -3.55
N ASP A 292 -5.62 5.86 -3.48
CA ASP A 292 -4.41 6.65 -3.17
C ASP A 292 -4.17 7.75 -4.21
N TYR A 293 -4.40 7.49 -5.49
CA TYR A 293 -4.18 8.48 -6.55
C TYR A 293 -5.12 9.69 -6.40
N ILE A 294 -6.42 9.46 -6.20
CA ILE A 294 -7.37 10.57 -6.02
C ILE A 294 -7.25 11.23 -4.64
N PHE A 295 -6.79 10.49 -3.63
CA PHE A 295 -6.37 11.06 -2.34
C PHE A 295 -5.19 12.01 -2.52
N SER A 296 -4.17 11.58 -3.27
CA SER A 296 -3.01 12.39 -3.62
C SER A 296 -3.38 13.60 -4.48
N TYR A 297 -4.36 13.48 -5.39
CA TYR A 297 -4.91 14.61 -6.14
C TYR A 297 -5.46 15.69 -5.20
N VAL A 298 -6.34 15.31 -4.26
CA VAL A 298 -6.91 16.25 -3.28
C VAL A 298 -5.83 16.85 -2.39
N LYS A 299 -4.88 16.04 -1.91
CA LYS A 299 -3.74 16.54 -1.15
C LYS A 299 -2.96 17.56 -1.95
N THR A 300 -2.48 17.21 -3.14
CA THR A 300 -1.67 18.08 -4.01
C THR A 300 -2.37 19.42 -4.21
N PHE A 301 -3.67 19.39 -4.49
CA PHE A 301 -4.51 20.56 -4.72
C PHE A 301 -5.28 21.08 -3.51
N GLN A 302 -4.84 20.79 -2.29
CA GLN A 302 -5.58 21.17 -1.07
C GLN A 302 -5.87 22.68 -0.95
N ALA A 303 -5.06 23.54 -1.57
CA ALA A 303 -5.19 25.01 -1.56
C ALA A 303 -5.92 25.58 -2.80
N HIS A 304 -6.45 24.72 -3.68
CA HIS A 304 -7.07 25.09 -4.94
C HIS A 304 -8.60 24.92 -4.86
N PRO A 305 -9.37 25.98 -4.55
CA PRO A 305 -10.84 25.91 -4.41
C PRO A 305 -11.55 25.57 -5.72
N ASP A 306 -10.86 25.65 -6.86
CA ASP A 306 -11.35 25.28 -8.19
C ASP A 306 -11.18 23.79 -8.51
N ARG A 307 -10.48 23.02 -7.65
CA ARG A 307 -10.16 21.59 -7.85
C ARG A 307 -10.82 20.69 -6.81
N LEU A 308 -12.11 20.92 -6.58
CA LEU A 308 -12.92 20.15 -5.64
C LEU A 308 -13.24 18.76 -6.21
N LEU A 309 -13.11 17.73 -5.37
CA LEU A 309 -13.52 16.38 -5.71
C LEU A 309 -15.05 16.24 -5.57
N PRO A 310 -15.75 15.62 -6.53
CA PRO A 310 -17.12 15.17 -6.33
C PRO A 310 -17.15 13.96 -5.37
N ASP A 311 -18.29 13.29 -5.23
CA ASP A 311 -18.32 12.02 -4.49
C ASP A 311 -17.26 11.06 -5.06
N ARG A 312 -16.31 10.59 -4.23
CA ARG A 312 -15.22 9.69 -4.66
C ARG A 312 -15.69 8.47 -5.44
N VAL A 313 -16.88 7.96 -5.16
CA VAL A 313 -17.46 6.79 -5.85
C VAL A 313 -17.70 7.06 -7.34
N GLN A 314 -17.96 8.32 -7.72
CA GLN A 314 -18.16 8.76 -9.11
C GLN A 314 -16.84 9.00 -9.84
N VAL A 315 -15.73 9.18 -9.11
CA VAL A 315 -14.38 9.38 -9.67
C VAL A 315 -13.77 8.03 -10.04
N GLY A 316 -14.30 7.43 -11.11
CA GLY A 316 -13.88 6.14 -11.64
C GLY A 316 -12.76 6.23 -12.67
N MET A 317 -12.18 5.07 -13.01
CA MET A 317 -11.09 4.96 -13.99
C MET A 317 -11.48 5.32 -15.44
N THR A 318 -12.76 5.60 -15.70
CA THR A 318 -13.27 6.06 -17.00
C THR A 318 -13.33 7.58 -17.13
N GLN A 319 -13.16 8.33 -16.03
CA GLN A 319 -13.02 9.78 -16.12
C GLN A 319 -11.72 10.13 -16.84
N HIS A 320 -11.72 11.25 -17.58
CA HIS A 320 -10.63 11.62 -18.49
C HIS A 320 -9.24 11.56 -17.84
N PHE A 321 -9.03 12.27 -16.73
CA PHE A 321 -7.71 12.30 -16.10
C PHE A 321 -7.23 10.92 -15.58
N MET A 322 -8.15 10.07 -15.11
CA MET A 322 -7.82 8.69 -14.70
C MET A 322 -7.53 7.79 -15.89
N LYS A 323 -8.27 7.99 -16.98
CA LYS A 323 -8.05 7.28 -18.25
C LYS A 323 -6.69 7.67 -18.82
N SER A 324 -6.41 8.97 -18.95
CA SER A 324 -5.11 9.48 -19.43
C SER A 324 -3.96 8.98 -18.56
N TYR A 325 -4.13 8.95 -17.24
CA TYR A 325 -3.17 8.35 -16.32
C TYR A 325 -2.90 6.86 -16.66
N SER A 326 -3.95 6.04 -16.79
CA SER A 326 -3.82 4.61 -17.11
C SER A 326 -3.16 4.39 -18.48
N GLU A 327 -3.56 5.17 -19.49
CA GLU A 327 -3.04 5.04 -20.85
C GLU A 327 -1.58 5.47 -20.96
N LEU A 328 -1.20 6.57 -20.28
CA LEU A 328 0.19 7.02 -20.20
C LEU A 328 1.07 5.99 -19.45
N LEU A 329 0.57 5.40 -18.37
CA LEU A 329 1.29 4.37 -17.61
C LEU A 329 1.57 3.14 -18.49
N ILE A 330 0.55 2.64 -19.19
CA ILE A 330 0.69 1.50 -20.10
C ILE A 330 1.75 1.80 -21.16
N ARG A 331 1.63 2.95 -21.82
CA ARG A 331 2.59 3.38 -22.83
C ARG A 331 4.02 3.39 -22.26
N THR A 332 4.22 4.08 -21.13
CA THR A 332 5.53 4.26 -20.52
C THR A 332 6.15 2.91 -20.17
N CYS A 333 5.43 2.03 -19.49
CA CYS A 333 5.91 0.69 -19.15
C CYS A 333 6.31 -0.14 -20.38
N HIS A 334 5.45 -0.15 -21.41
CA HIS A 334 5.66 -1.00 -22.58
C HIS A 334 6.76 -0.50 -23.51
N MET A 335 7.01 0.82 -23.52
CA MET A 335 8.22 1.38 -24.14
C MET A 335 9.48 0.92 -23.41
N ARG A 336 9.45 0.85 -22.07
CA ARG A 336 10.61 0.44 -21.27
C ARG A 336 10.73 -1.06 -21.02
N GLY A 337 9.84 -1.86 -21.63
CA GLY A 337 9.91 -3.32 -21.61
C GLY A 337 9.49 -3.98 -20.28
N VAL A 338 8.63 -3.32 -19.50
CA VAL A 338 8.15 -3.81 -18.19
C VAL A 338 6.63 -3.82 -18.10
N HIS A 339 6.08 -4.47 -17.06
CA HIS A 339 4.64 -4.59 -16.89
C HIS A 339 3.93 -3.25 -16.57
N ALA A 340 2.73 -3.10 -17.10
CA ALA A 340 1.73 -2.11 -16.74
C ALA A 340 0.56 -2.80 -16.01
N MET A 341 0.54 -2.72 -14.68
CA MET A 341 -0.48 -3.38 -13.86
C MET A 341 -1.73 -2.49 -13.69
N GLY A 342 -2.91 -3.10 -13.79
CA GLY A 342 -4.22 -2.47 -13.55
C GLY A 342 -4.59 -2.38 -12.07
N GLY A 343 -5.79 -1.88 -11.79
CA GLY A 343 -6.22 -1.53 -10.44
C GLY A 343 -6.93 -2.66 -9.67
N MET A 344 -7.40 -2.31 -8.47
CA MET A 344 -8.04 -3.23 -7.52
C MET A 344 -9.51 -3.53 -7.84
N ALA A 345 -9.89 -4.82 -7.86
CA ALA A 345 -11.26 -5.27 -7.58
C ALA A 345 -11.40 -5.66 -6.10
N ALA A 346 -12.07 -4.82 -5.31
CA ALA A 346 -12.21 -4.99 -3.86
C ALA A 346 -13.47 -5.74 -3.43
N GLN A 347 -14.33 -6.16 -4.36
CA GLN A 347 -15.62 -6.76 -4.06
C GLN A 347 -15.51 -8.07 -3.27
N ILE A 348 -16.33 -8.19 -2.23
CA ILE A 348 -16.50 -9.42 -1.47
C ILE A 348 -17.76 -10.10 -2.00
N PRO A 349 -17.69 -11.36 -2.48
CA PRO A 349 -18.86 -12.09 -2.94
C PRO A 349 -19.98 -12.12 -1.90
N ILE A 350 -21.19 -11.74 -2.32
CA ILE A 350 -22.36 -11.58 -1.46
C ILE A 350 -23.13 -12.91 -1.47
N LYS A 351 -23.02 -13.68 -0.39
CA LYS A 351 -23.61 -15.03 -0.33
C LYS A 351 -25.12 -15.04 -0.15
N ASP A 352 -25.64 -14.05 0.57
CA ASP A 352 -27.02 -14.02 1.02
C ASP A 352 -27.95 -13.20 0.09
N ASP A 353 -27.39 -12.63 -0.99
CA ASP A 353 -28.14 -11.90 -2.02
C ASP A 353 -27.54 -12.20 -3.41
N PRO A 354 -28.06 -13.23 -4.11
CA PRO A 354 -27.55 -13.63 -5.43
C PRO A 354 -27.64 -12.54 -6.50
N ALA A 355 -28.69 -11.70 -6.46
CA ALA A 355 -28.90 -10.65 -7.45
C ALA A 355 -27.90 -9.50 -7.26
N ALA A 356 -27.69 -9.07 -6.02
CA ALA A 356 -26.66 -8.08 -5.71
C ALA A 356 -25.26 -8.62 -6.02
N ASN A 357 -25.01 -9.91 -5.77
CA ASN A 357 -23.75 -10.56 -6.11
C ASN A 357 -23.50 -10.57 -7.62
N GLU A 358 -24.49 -10.95 -8.42
CA GLU A 358 -24.38 -10.96 -9.88
C GLU A 358 -24.07 -9.56 -10.43
N ALA A 359 -24.80 -8.54 -9.96
CA ALA A 359 -24.56 -7.15 -10.33
C ALA A 359 -23.14 -6.68 -9.98
N ALA A 360 -22.65 -7.01 -8.77
CA ALA A 360 -21.29 -6.68 -8.34
C ALA A 360 -20.23 -7.39 -9.19
N MET A 361 -20.42 -8.68 -9.47
CA MET A 361 -19.49 -9.46 -10.29
C MET A 361 -19.46 -8.98 -11.74
N ASP A 362 -20.59 -8.52 -12.28
CA ASP A 362 -20.64 -7.97 -13.63
C ASP A 362 -19.91 -6.63 -13.74
N LEU A 363 -19.93 -5.80 -12.70
CA LEU A 363 -19.09 -4.59 -12.62
C LEU A 363 -17.60 -4.97 -12.62
N VAL A 364 -17.21 -5.98 -11.84
CA VAL A 364 -15.82 -6.50 -11.83
C VAL A 364 -15.42 -6.95 -13.23
N LYS A 365 -16.22 -7.80 -13.89
CA LYS A 365 -15.91 -8.29 -15.25
C LYS A 365 -15.75 -7.15 -16.26
N LYS A 366 -16.66 -6.17 -16.24
CA LYS A 366 -16.62 -5.01 -17.15
C LYS A 366 -15.36 -4.18 -16.93
N ASP A 367 -15.01 -3.94 -15.67
CA ASP A 367 -13.81 -3.18 -15.33
C ASP A 367 -12.52 -3.90 -15.73
N LYS A 368 -12.44 -5.22 -15.49
CA LYS A 368 -11.24 -6.01 -15.84
C LYS A 368 -11.09 -6.21 -17.33
N LEU A 369 -12.20 -6.34 -18.05
CA LEU A 369 -12.18 -6.34 -19.51
C LEU A 369 -11.73 -4.99 -20.09
N ARG A 370 -12.11 -3.86 -19.47
CA ARG A 370 -11.62 -2.53 -19.84
C ARG A 370 -10.10 -2.45 -19.68
N GLU A 371 -9.57 -2.89 -18.54
CA GLU A 371 -8.12 -2.88 -18.26
C GLU A 371 -7.34 -3.75 -19.26
N ALA A 372 -7.78 -4.99 -19.46
CA ALA A 372 -7.15 -5.91 -20.41
C ALA A 372 -7.13 -5.33 -21.84
N ARG A 373 -8.28 -4.79 -22.31
CA ARG A 373 -8.37 -4.15 -23.64
C ARG A 373 -7.50 -2.92 -23.78
N ALA A 374 -7.37 -2.12 -22.71
CA ALA A 374 -6.54 -0.93 -22.70
C ALA A 374 -5.05 -1.25 -22.83
N GLY A 375 -4.61 -2.46 -22.46
CA GLY A 375 -3.23 -2.90 -22.58
C GLY A 375 -2.56 -3.25 -21.26
N HIS A 376 -3.26 -3.27 -20.13
CA HIS A 376 -2.66 -3.74 -18.88
C HIS A 376 -2.23 -5.21 -18.98
N ASP A 377 -1.10 -5.57 -18.37
CA ASP A 377 -0.60 -6.96 -18.38
C ASP A 377 -1.22 -7.84 -17.30
N GLY A 378 -1.82 -7.21 -16.29
CA GLY A 378 -2.52 -7.88 -15.21
C GLY A 378 -3.34 -6.94 -14.36
N THR A 379 -4.04 -7.48 -13.36
CA THR A 379 -4.95 -6.76 -12.47
C THR A 379 -4.87 -7.24 -11.03
N TRP A 380 -5.37 -6.44 -10.10
CA TRP A 380 -5.51 -6.80 -8.69
C TRP A 380 -6.91 -7.27 -8.30
N ALA A 381 -6.94 -8.18 -7.32
CA ALA A 381 -8.14 -8.60 -6.60
C ALA A 381 -7.86 -8.67 -5.08
N ALA A 382 -8.85 -8.29 -4.26
CA ALA A 382 -8.73 -8.37 -2.80
C ALA A 382 -9.30 -9.66 -2.19
N HIS A 383 -10.01 -10.47 -2.98
CA HIS A 383 -10.69 -11.67 -2.49
C HIS A 383 -10.52 -12.85 -3.46
N PRO A 384 -10.20 -14.08 -2.99
CA PRO A 384 -9.97 -15.24 -3.86
C PRO A 384 -11.14 -15.55 -4.81
N GLY A 385 -12.37 -15.29 -4.37
CA GLY A 385 -13.58 -15.49 -5.19
C GLY A 385 -13.66 -14.62 -6.45
N LEU A 386 -12.84 -13.56 -6.58
CA LEU A 386 -12.80 -12.72 -7.78
C LEU A 386 -11.78 -13.21 -8.82
N ILE A 387 -10.82 -14.06 -8.41
CA ILE A 387 -9.72 -14.49 -9.27
C ILE A 387 -10.22 -15.13 -10.57
N PRO A 388 -11.20 -16.07 -10.56
CA PRO A 388 -11.67 -16.67 -11.81
C PRO A 388 -12.25 -15.66 -12.80
N ALA A 389 -12.96 -14.64 -12.31
CA ALA A 389 -13.53 -13.60 -13.16
C ALA A 389 -12.46 -12.66 -13.74
N CYS A 390 -11.46 -12.30 -12.93
CA CYS A 390 -10.32 -11.50 -13.38
C CYS A 390 -9.47 -12.27 -14.39
N MET A 391 -9.17 -13.53 -14.08
CA MET A 391 -8.40 -14.44 -14.93
C MET A 391 -9.04 -14.55 -16.31
N LYS A 392 -10.34 -14.87 -16.36
CA LYS A 392 -11.07 -14.98 -17.62
C LYS A 392 -11.00 -13.71 -18.47
N ALA A 393 -11.13 -12.52 -17.85
CA ALA A 393 -11.11 -11.25 -18.58
C ALA A 393 -9.76 -11.00 -19.29
N PHE A 394 -8.66 -11.44 -18.68
CA PHE A 394 -7.32 -11.32 -19.26
C PHE A 394 -7.04 -12.46 -20.25
N ASP A 395 -7.41 -13.71 -19.92
CA ASP A 395 -7.27 -14.87 -20.81
C ASP A 395 -7.96 -14.64 -22.17
N ASP A 396 -9.21 -14.16 -22.14
CA ASP A 396 -10.00 -13.91 -23.35
C ASP A 396 -9.36 -12.84 -24.25
N ASN A 397 -8.56 -11.93 -23.69
CA ASN A 397 -7.97 -10.79 -24.40
C ASN A 397 -6.50 -11.02 -24.81
N MET A 398 -5.74 -11.77 -24.01
CA MET A 398 -4.31 -12.05 -24.22
C MET A 398 -4.05 -13.39 -24.92
N GLY A 399 -5.04 -14.30 -24.93
CA GLY A 399 -4.87 -15.65 -25.47
C GLY A 399 -3.76 -16.40 -24.71
N ASN A 400 -2.79 -16.93 -25.47
CA ASN A 400 -1.66 -17.67 -24.89
C ASN A 400 -0.47 -16.76 -24.50
N ALA A 401 -0.55 -15.44 -24.73
CA ALA A 401 0.54 -14.54 -24.37
C ALA A 401 0.57 -14.34 -22.85
N PRO A 402 1.77 -14.35 -22.23
CA PRO A 402 1.91 -14.15 -20.77
C PRO A 402 1.66 -12.69 -20.35
N ASN A 403 1.85 -11.75 -21.28
CA ASN A 403 1.67 -10.31 -21.08
C ASN A 403 1.41 -9.60 -22.43
N GLN A 404 1.19 -8.29 -22.38
CA GLN A 404 0.90 -7.40 -23.52
C GLN A 404 2.03 -6.40 -23.81
N ILE A 405 3.17 -6.49 -23.11
CA ILE A 405 4.34 -5.58 -23.20
C ILE A 405 4.75 -5.32 -24.66
N GLN A 406 4.79 -6.36 -25.51
CA GLN A 406 5.19 -6.24 -26.91
C GLN A 406 4.04 -5.93 -27.87
N SER A 407 2.80 -6.28 -27.52
CA SER A 407 1.65 -6.22 -28.42
C SER A 407 0.79 -4.95 -28.28
N LYS A 408 0.90 -4.22 -27.15
CA LYS A 408 0.06 -3.06 -26.83
C LYS A 408 0.85 -1.82 -26.48
N LYS A 409 1.60 -1.24 -27.44
CA LYS A 409 2.47 -0.07 -27.17
C LYS A 409 1.78 1.24 -26.80
N ARG A 410 0.47 1.37 -27.05
CA ARG A 410 -0.34 2.58 -26.78
C ARG A 410 0.28 3.87 -27.32
N GLU A 411 0.65 3.86 -28.60
CA GLU A 411 1.19 5.05 -29.29
C GLU A 411 0.20 6.23 -29.31
N ASP A 412 -1.09 5.95 -29.20
CA ASP A 412 -2.15 6.97 -29.06
C ASP A 412 -2.00 7.80 -27.78
N ALA A 413 -1.38 7.25 -26.73
CA ALA A 413 -1.10 7.93 -25.48
C ALA A 413 0.14 8.84 -25.53
N ALA A 414 0.87 8.88 -26.65
CA ALA A 414 2.07 9.72 -26.79
C ALA A 414 1.79 11.23 -26.72
N ASN A 415 0.54 11.64 -26.98
CA ASN A 415 0.12 13.04 -26.98
C ASN A 415 -0.56 13.48 -25.68
N ILE A 416 -0.59 12.62 -24.65
CA ILE A 416 -1.18 12.98 -23.35
C ILE A 416 -0.38 14.14 -22.75
N THR A 417 -1.10 15.20 -22.40
CA THR A 417 -0.54 16.44 -21.85
C THR A 417 -0.63 16.49 -20.34
N GLU A 418 0.03 17.48 -19.74
CA GLU A 418 -0.15 17.78 -18.32
C GLU A 418 -1.60 18.15 -17.99
N GLU A 419 -2.28 18.87 -18.89
CA GLU A 419 -3.68 19.27 -18.71
C GLU A 419 -4.61 18.06 -18.66
N ASP A 420 -4.36 17.04 -19.48
CA ASP A 420 -5.13 15.79 -19.48
C ASP A 420 -5.05 15.09 -18.11
N LEU A 421 -3.85 15.03 -17.53
CA LEU A 421 -3.60 14.40 -16.22
C LEU A 421 -4.12 15.24 -15.05
N LEU A 422 -4.28 16.54 -15.25
CA LEU A 422 -4.76 17.50 -14.26
C LEU A 422 -6.22 17.88 -14.45
N GLN A 423 -6.94 17.28 -15.40
CA GLN A 423 -8.33 17.67 -15.64
C GLN A 423 -9.18 17.44 -14.39
N ARG A 424 -10.04 18.42 -14.09
CA ARG A 424 -10.89 18.36 -12.91
C ARG A 424 -11.88 17.20 -13.03
N PRO A 425 -12.03 16.36 -12.00
CA PRO A 425 -13.02 15.30 -11.98
C PRO A 425 -14.44 15.88 -12.01
N SER A 426 -15.31 15.27 -12.82
CA SER A 426 -16.71 15.65 -12.95
C SER A 426 -17.61 14.81 -12.05
N GLY A 427 -18.67 15.39 -11.50
CA GLY A 427 -19.67 14.66 -10.71
C GLY A 427 -20.40 15.57 -9.75
N VAL A 428 -21.25 14.96 -8.92
CA VAL A 428 -22.01 15.67 -7.88
C VAL A 428 -21.45 15.38 -6.49
N ARG A 429 -21.69 16.30 -5.54
CA ARG A 429 -21.31 16.25 -4.14
C ARG A 429 -22.58 16.11 -3.31
N THR A 430 -22.80 14.94 -2.73
CA THR A 430 -24.10 14.61 -2.16
C THR A 430 -24.06 14.49 -0.64
N MET A 431 -25.24 14.59 0.00
CA MET A 431 -25.40 14.27 1.42
C MET A 431 -25.02 12.81 1.72
N GLU A 432 -25.31 11.86 0.82
CA GLU A 432 -24.87 10.48 1.04
C GLU A 432 -23.35 10.34 0.89
N GLY A 433 -22.71 11.11 0.02
CA GLY A 433 -21.24 11.13 -0.10
C GLY A 433 -20.55 11.44 1.23
N ILE A 434 -20.96 12.51 1.92
CA ILE A 434 -20.40 12.87 3.23
C ILE A 434 -20.73 11.83 4.32
N ARG A 435 -21.94 11.25 4.30
CA ARG A 435 -22.35 10.18 5.23
C ARG A 435 -21.53 8.91 5.04
N LEU A 436 -21.43 8.44 3.80
CA LEU A 436 -20.65 7.26 3.43
C LEU A 436 -19.19 7.40 3.85
N ASN A 437 -18.56 8.54 3.53
CA ASN A 437 -17.18 8.81 3.92
C ASN A 437 -17.01 8.79 5.44
N THR A 438 -17.92 9.41 6.18
CA THR A 438 -17.90 9.44 7.65
C THR A 438 -18.02 8.03 8.22
N ARG A 439 -18.98 7.26 7.73
CA ARG A 439 -19.29 5.92 8.21
C ARG A 439 -18.18 4.91 7.89
N VAL A 440 -17.63 4.95 6.69
CA VAL A 440 -16.53 4.07 6.26
C VAL A 440 -15.24 4.45 6.96
N GLY A 441 -14.88 5.74 6.98
CA GLY A 441 -13.65 6.22 7.61
C GLY A 441 -13.57 5.90 9.10
N ILE A 442 -14.67 6.08 9.84
CA ILE A 442 -14.73 5.75 11.27
C ILE A 442 -14.63 4.23 11.50
N GLN A 443 -15.37 3.41 10.75
CA GLN A 443 -15.33 1.96 10.94
C GLN A 443 -13.97 1.37 10.57
N TYR A 444 -13.37 1.82 9.48
CA TYR A 444 -12.02 1.43 9.10
C TYR A 444 -11.02 1.79 10.20
N LEU A 445 -11.01 3.05 10.66
CA LEU A 445 -10.10 3.50 11.70
C LEU A 445 -10.32 2.74 13.02
N ALA A 446 -11.57 2.41 13.37
CA ALA A 446 -11.86 1.59 14.55
C ALA A 446 -11.24 0.19 14.46
N ALA A 447 -11.35 -0.46 13.29
CA ALA A 447 -10.73 -1.76 13.03
C ALA A 447 -9.19 -1.66 13.05
N TRP A 448 -8.64 -0.62 12.41
CA TRP A 448 -7.21 -0.35 12.35
C TRP A 448 -6.60 -0.15 13.75
N LEU A 449 -7.25 0.64 14.60
CA LEU A 449 -6.83 0.85 16.00
C LEU A 449 -6.92 -0.42 16.87
N THR A 450 -7.63 -1.44 16.40
CA THR A 450 -7.73 -2.76 17.03
C THR A 450 -6.86 -3.83 16.35
N GLY A 451 -6.01 -3.44 15.39
CA GLY A 451 -4.99 -4.31 14.80
C GLY A 451 -5.36 -4.91 13.43
N SER A 452 -6.41 -4.45 12.76
CA SER A 452 -6.80 -4.94 11.43
C SER A 452 -6.80 -3.81 10.39
N GLY A 453 -5.94 -3.91 9.38
CA GLY A 453 -5.87 -2.93 8.27
C GLY A 453 -6.60 -3.36 6.99
N SER A 454 -7.14 -4.58 6.94
CA SER A 454 -7.92 -5.12 5.84
C SER A 454 -9.32 -5.44 6.35
N VAL A 455 -10.29 -4.61 5.98
CA VAL A 455 -11.57 -4.51 6.70
C VAL A 455 -12.75 -4.68 5.74
N PRO A 456 -13.59 -5.72 5.92
CA PRO A 456 -14.80 -5.87 5.13
C PRO A 456 -15.86 -4.83 5.56
N LEU A 457 -16.15 -3.86 4.69
CA LEU A 457 -17.18 -2.84 4.91
C LEU A 457 -18.08 -2.77 3.68
N TYR A 458 -19.38 -2.94 3.87
CA TYR A 458 -20.39 -2.85 2.79
C TYR A 458 -20.05 -3.68 1.54
N ASN A 459 -19.60 -4.93 1.76
CA ASN A 459 -19.20 -5.88 0.72
C ASN A 459 -17.95 -5.47 -0.10
N LEU A 460 -17.15 -4.56 0.43
CA LEU A 460 -15.83 -4.20 -0.10
C LEU A 460 -14.76 -4.55 0.94
N MET A 461 -13.62 -5.04 0.47
CA MET A 461 -12.42 -5.21 1.28
C MET A 461 -11.64 -3.91 1.27
N GLU A 462 -11.77 -3.12 2.33
CA GLU A 462 -11.20 -1.78 2.43
C GLU A 462 -9.83 -1.80 3.12
N ASP A 463 -8.96 -0.89 2.69
CA ASP A 463 -7.64 -0.61 3.24
C ASP A 463 -7.51 0.88 3.64
N ALA A 464 -6.31 1.32 4.04
CA ALA A 464 -6.12 2.67 4.58
C ALA A 464 -6.41 3.76 3.54
N ALA A 465 -6.11 3.52 2.25
CA ALA A 465 -6.42 4.44 1.17
C ALA A 465 -7.91 4.81 1.11
N THR A 466 -8.83 3.87 1.41
CA THR A 466 -10.26 4.17 1.48
C THR A 466 -10.60 5.15 2.61
N ALA A 467 -10.00 4.99 3.79
CA ALA A 467 -10.19 5.92 4.90
C ALA A 467 -9.52 7.27 4.62
N GLU A 468 -8.39 7.29 3.92
CA GLU A 468 -7.71 8.51 3.49
C GLU A 468 -8.57 9.33 2.55
N ILE A 469 -9.06 8.75 1.45
CA ILE A 469 -9.90 9.49 0.52
C ILE A 469 -11.20 9.99 1.18
N SER A 470 -11.77 9.19 2.09
CA SER A 470 -12.96 9.56 2.85
C SER A 470 -12.71 10.77 3.75
N ARG A 471 -11.56 10.77 4.45
CA ARG A 471 -11.11 11.89 5.31
C ARG A 471 -10.84 13.15 4.50
N VAL A 472 -10.05 13.05 3.43
CA VAL A 472 -9.62 14.25 2.69
C VAL A 472 -10.75 14.88 1.89
N GLN A 473 -11.70 14.10 1.37
CA GLN A 473 -12.88 14.66 0.71
C GLN A 473 -13.75 15.43 1.71
N ASN A 474 -14.02 14.85 2.88
CA ASN A 474 -14.76 15.53 3.94
C ASN A 474 -14.03 16.80 4.41
N TRP A 475 -12.70 16.73 4.58
CA TRP A 475 -11.87 17.88 4.90
C TRP A 475 -11.97 18.98 3.83
N GLN A 476 -11.84 18.62 2.55
CA GLN A 476 -11.89 19.56 1.44
C GLN A 476 -13.24 20.28 1.37
N TRP A 477 -14.33 19.53 1.52
CA TRP A 477 -15.68 20.11 1.51
C TRP A 477 -15.94 21.03 2.69
N LEU A 478 -15.47 20.67 3.89
CA LEU A 478 -15.53 21.52 5.09
C LEU A 478 -14.67 22.77 4.97
N LYS A 479 -13.46 22.65 4.40
CA LYS A 479 -12.51 23.74 4.26
C LYS A 479 -13.05 24.87 3.39
N TYR A 480 -13.74 24.51 2.31
CA TYR A 480 -14.29 25.44 1.33
C TYR A 480 -15.80 25.67 1.48
N GLU A 481 -16.42 25.14 2.53
CA GLU A 481 -17.87 25.21 2.79
C GLU A 481 -18.70 24.91 1.54
N VAL A 482 -18.35 23.81 0.88
CA VAL A 482 -18.87 23.46 -0.44
C VAL A 482 -20.38 23.24 -0.37
N GLU A 483 -21.10 23.76 -1.36
CA GLU A 483 -22.52 23.52 -1.53
C GLU A 483 -22.76 22.11 -2.09
N LEU A 484 -23.59 21.34 -1.40
CA LEU A 484 -24.02 20.02 -1.84
C LEU A 484 -25.03 20.16 -2.97
N ASP A 485 -24.89 19.29 -3.96
CA ASP A 485 -25.84 19.14 -5.06
C ASP A 485 -27.13 18.47 -4.52
N GLY A 486 -28.30 19.04 -4.86
CA GLY A 486 -29.61 18.59 -4.38
C GLY A 486 -30.76 19.47 -4.87
N ASP A 487 -31.95 19.36 -4.26
CA ASP A 487 -33.23 19.94 -4.73
C ASP A 487 -33.34 21.49 -4.64
N GLY A 488 -32.23 22.23 -4.71
CA GLY A 488 -32.21 23.70 -4.80
C GLY A 488 -32.15 24.45 -3.46
N LEU A 489 -31.98 23.76 -2.33
CA LEU A 489 -31.92 24.36 -0.98
C LEU A 489 -30.53 24.91 -0.56
N GLY A 490 -29.51 24.76 -1.40
CA GLY A 490 -28.17 25.32 -1.17
C GLY A 490 -27.51 24.91 0.15
N VAL A 491 -27.42 23.61 0.43
CA VAL A 491 -26.89 23.09 1.69
C VAL A 491 -25.36 23.11 1.68
N LYS A 492 -24.75 23.99 2.47
CA LYS A 492 -23.29 24.05 2.62
C LYS A 492 -22.75 23.03 3.64
N VAL A 493 -21.61 22.44 3.32
CA VAL A 493 -20.86 21.57 4.23
C VAL A 493 -20.10 22.41 5.25
N ASN A 494 -20.78 22.75 6.35
CA ASN A 494 -20.19 23.46 7.48
C ASN A 494 -19.98 22.53 8.70
N ARG A 495 -19.35 23.07 9.75
CA ARG A 495 -19.02 22.30 10.97
C ARG A 495 -20.25 21.75 11.70
N GLU A 496 -21.37 22.44 11.64
CA GLU A 496 -22.63 22.03 12.28
C GLU A 496 -23.25 20.84 11.54
N LEU A 497 -23.38 20.94 10.21
CA LEU A 497 -23.87 19.84 9.38
C LEU A 497 -23.01 18.59 9.57
N PHE A 498 -21.69 18.72 9.50
CA PHE A 498 -20.81 17.58 9.69
C PHE A 498 -20.89 17.00 11.10
N GLY A 499 -21.10 17.82 12.13
CA GLY A 499 -21.38 17.33 13.49
C GLY A 499 -22.63 16.45 13.54
N ARG A 500 -23.75 16.90 12.95
CA ARG A 500 -24.98 16.11 12.85
C ARG A 500 -24.79 14.81 12.08
N VAL A 501 -24.08 14.87 10.94
CA VAL A 501 -23.74 13.67 10.16
C VAL A 501 -22.94 12.68 11.01
N VAL A 502 -21.93 13.13 11.75
CA VAL A 502 -21.14 12.27 12.63
C VAL A 502 -22.02 11.59 13.69
N ASP A 503 -22.91 12.32 14.36
CA ASP A 503 -23.78 11.76 15.41
C ASP A 503 -24.75 10.72 14.84
N GLU A 504 -25.37 11.02 13.71
CA GLU A 504 -26.33 10.13 13.04
C GLU A 504 -25.67 8.86 12.49
N GLU A 505 -24.50 9.01 11.84
CA GLU A 505 -23.75 7.86 11.33
C GLU A 505 -23.16 7.02 12.47
N MET A 506 -22.77 7.61 13.61
CA MET A 506 -22.36 6.86 14.79
C MET A 506 -23.50 6.02 15.38
N ALA A 507 -24.71 6.59 15.47
CA ALA A 507 -25.89 5.84 15.90
C ALA A 507 -26.23 4.71 14.92
N ARG A 508 -26.04 4.94 13.61
CA ARG A 508 -26.18 3.89 12.59
C ARG A 508 -25.14 2.78 12.76
N ILE A 509 -23.87 3.12 12.92
CA ILE A 509 -22.78 2.15 13.13
C ILE A 509 -23.09 1.28 14.36
N GLU A 510 -23.50 1.87 15.49
CA GLU A 510 -23.86 1.11 16.70
C GLU A 510 -24.97 0.09 16.44
N ARG A 511 -25.98 0.45 15.64
CA ARG A 511 -27.06 -0.48 15.22
C ARG A 511 -26.53 -1.60 14.32
N GLU A 512 -25.68 -1.27 13.33
CA GLU A 512 -25.15 -2.23 12.36
C GLU A 512 -24.19 -3.24 13.01
N VAL A 513 -23.29 -2.78 13.88
CA VAL A 513 -22.27 -3.66 14.50
C VAL A 513 -22.74 -4.31 15.80
N GLY A 514 -23.80 -3.77 16.40
CA GLY A 514 -24.34 -4.20 17.70
C GLY A 514 -23.63 -3.57 18.90
N LYS A 515 -24.38 -3.32 19.98
CA LYS A 515 -23.93 -2.60 21.19
C LYS A 515 -22.65 -3.17 21.80
N GLU A 516 -22.52 -4.49 21.89
CA GLU A 516 -21.35 -5.13 22.50
C GLU A 516 -20.07 -4.93 21.67
N LYS A 517 -20.15 -5.11 20.35
CA LYS A 517 -19.01 -4.88 19.45
C LYS A 517 -18.68 -3.39 19.39
N PHE A 518 -19.68 -2.52 19.42
CA PHE A 518 -19.49 -1.08 19.46
C PHE A 518 -18.78 -0.62 20.75
N LYS A 519 -19.16 -1.17 21.90
CA LYS A 519 -18.58 -0.84 23.21
C LYS A 519 -17.14 -1.35 23.35
N LYS A 520 -16.85 -2.56 22.85
CA LYS A 520 -15.51 -3.15 22.90
C LYS A 520 -14.59 -2.65 21.79
N GLY A 521 -15.17 -2.23 20.66
CA GLY A 521 -14.45 -1.63 19.54
C GLY A 521 -14.10 -0.17 19.85
N LYS A 522 -12.98 0.30 19.31
CA LYS A 522 -12.51 1.68 19.48
C LYS A 522 -13.32 2.70 18.67
N TYR A 523 -14.62 2.49 18.43
CA TYR A 523 -15.45 3.34 17.55
C TYR A 523 -15.54 4.80 18.04
N LYS A 524 -15.67 5.01 19.36
CA LYS A 524 -15.70 6.37 19.93
C LYS A 524 -14.38 7.10 19.75
N GLU A 525 -13.27 6.39 19.94
CA GLU A 525 -11.92 6.93 19.76
C GLU A 525 -11.66 7.24 18.27
N ALA A 526 -11.97 6.29 17.39
CA ALA A 526 -11.90 6.46 15.94
C ALA A 526 -12.74 7.64 15.46
N CYS A 527 -13.99 7.78 15.94
CA CYS A 527 -14.84 8.92 15.63
C CYS A 527 -14.21 10.25 16.04
N LYS A 528 -13.67 10.34 17.27
CA LYS A 528 -12.99 11.54 17.75
C LYS A 528 -11.78 11.89 16.86
N MET A 529 -10.96 10.91 16.50
CA MET A 529 -9.79 11.10 15.65
C MET A 529 -10.18 11.52 14.22
N PHE A 530 -11.06 10.76 13.57
CA PHE A 530 -11.52 11.04 12.22
C PHE A 530 -12.16 12.42 12.11
N THR A 531 -13.04 12.76 13.06
CA THR A 531 -13.71 14.07 13.12
C THR A 531 -12.71 15.21 13.32
N ARG A 532 -11.71 15.02 14.19
CA ARG A 532 -10.64 16.01 14.41
C ARG A 532 -9.86 16.25 13.12
N GLN A 533 -9.44 15.19 12.44
CA GLN A 533 -8.65 15.30 11.21
C GLN A 533 -9.46 15.95 10.07
N CYS A 534 -10.75 15.61 9.92
CA CYS A 534 -11.62 16.27 8.94
C CYS A 534 -11.80 17.78 9.21
N LYS A 535 -11.71 18.22 10.48
CA LYS A 535 -11.89 19.62 10.89
C LYS A 535 -10.57 20.39 11.02
N ALA A 536 -9.42 19.77 10.75
CA ALA A 536 -8.12 20.38 10.95
C ALA A 536 -7.92 21.60 10.03
N PRO A 537 -7.29 22.69 10.51
CA PRO A 537 -7.12 23.91 9.70
C PRO A 537 -6.18 23.69 8.50
N ALA A 538 -5.21 22.81 8.67
CA ALA A 538 -4.32 22.28 7.64
C ALA A 538 -4.57 20.78 7.51
N LEU A 539 -4.43 20.25 6.29
CA LEU A 539 -4.59 18.82 6.04
C LEU A 539 -3.27 18.09 6.34
N ASP A 540 -3.32 17.16 7.28
CA ASP A 540 -2.18 16.29 7.57
C ASP A 540 -1.96 15.29 6.44
N ASP A 541 -0.69 14.94 6.20
CA ASP A 541 -0.28 14.13 5.07
C ASP A 541 -0.94 12.76 5.03
N PHE A 542 -1.06 12.07 6.17
CA PHE A 542 -1.65 10.75 6.27
C PHE A 542 -2.37 10.59 7.61
N LEU A 543 -3.55 9.97 7.61
CA LEU A 543 -4.32 9.61 8.81
C LEU A 543 -3.52 8.67 9.72
N THR A 544 -2.70 7.80 9.12
CA THR A 544 -1.95 6.74 9.79
C THR A 544 -0.89 7.31 10.72
N LEU A 545 -0.31 8.49 10.44
CA LEU A 545 0.72 9.10 11.28
C LEU A 545 0.21 9.43 12.69
N ASP A 546 -0.97 10.03 12.77
CA ASP A 546 -1.65 10.35 14.03
C ASP A 546 -2.22 9.07 14.68
N ALA A 547 -2.86 8.20 13.89
CA ALA A 547 -3.39 6.92 14.36
C ALA A 547 -2.32 5.98 14.95
N TYR A 548 -1.11 5.99 14.39
CA TYR A 548 -0.02 5.11 14.81
C TYR A 548 0.36 5.33 16.27
N ASN A 549 0.36 6.58 16.75
CA ASN A 549 0.65 6.92 18.14
C ASN A 549 -0.31 6.28 19.15
N HIS A 550 -1.49 5.84 18.71
CA HIS A 550 -2.51 5.19 19.56
C HIS A 550 -2.38 3.65 19.60
N ILE A 551 -1.51 3.06 18.78
CA ILE A 551 -1.26 1.62 18.74
C ILE A 551 0.20 1.25 19.07
N VAL A 552 1.09 2.24 19.17
CA VAL A 552 2.47 2.05 19.63
C VAL A 552 2.49 1.85 21.14
N ILE A 553 3.00 0.69 21.57
CA ILE A 553 3.16 0.34 22.98
C ILE A 553 4.62 -0.01 23.23
N HIS A 554 5.32 0.86 23.95
CA HIS A 554 6.72 0.62 24.30
C HIS A 554 6.85 -0.28 25.54
N HIS A 555 7.77 -1.24 25.46
CA HIS A 555 8.24 -2.10 26.54
C HIS A 555 9.76 -1.91 26.73
N PRO A 556 10.22 -0.69 27.09
CA PRO A 556 11.65 -0.39 27.16
C PRO A 556 12.33 -1.18 28.30
N LYS A 557 13.60 -1.56 28.10
CA LYS A 557 14.42 -2.11 29.19
C LYS A 557 14.61 -1.05 30.28
N ARG A 558 14.69 -1.47 31.55
CA ARG A 558 15.08 -0.60 32.68
C ARG A 558 16.54 -0.12 32.64
N SER A 559 17.29 -0.40 31.57
CA SER A 559 18.72 -0.14 31.44
C SER A 559 19.12 -0.22 29.96
N SER A 560 18.79 0.78 29.16
CA SER A 560 19.59 1.11 27.97
C SER A 560 20.39 2.35 28.31
N ARG A 561 21.71 2.21 28.36
CA ARG A 561 22.62 3.36 28.33
C ARG A 561 22.58 3.86 26.89
N LEU A 562 21.71 4.85 26.63
CA LEU A 562 21.85 5.76 25.49
C LEU A 562 23.17 6.53 25.63
#